data_AF-A0A9J9KZW6-F1
#
_entry.id   AF-A0A9J9KZW6-F1
#
_cell.length_a   1.000
_cell.length_b   1.000
_cell.length_c   1.000
_cell.angle_alpha   90.00
_cell.angle_beta   90.00
_cell.angle_gamma   90.00
#
_symmetry.space_group_name_H-M   'P 1'
#
loop_
_entity.id
_entity.type
_entity.pdbx_description
1 polymer ?
#
loop_
_entity_poly.entity_id
_entity_poly.type
_entity_poly.pdbx_seq_one_letter_code
_entity_poly.pdbx_strand_id
1 'polypeptide(L)'
;MAENLCEGNKMNEEIHLNLECTLKSLADAEREIGELKMVVGLMLAKLPTNEREAVINELRSWGFPEKANEFDQFVHPRPAR
;
A
#
# COMPACT_ATOMS: atom_id res chain seq x y z
N MET A 1 38.34 -12.32 -23.77
CA MET A 1 37.35 -11.79 -24.74
C MET A 1 36.37 -12.90 -25.05
N ALA A 2 35.11 -12.71 -24.67
CA ALA A 2 33.89 -13.31 -25.22
C ALA A 2 32.80 -13.08 -24.19
N GLU A 3 31.85 -12.23 -24.56
CA GLU A 3 30.71 -11.77 -23.78
C GLU A 3 29.70 -12.89 -23.55
N ASN A 4 28.94 -12.79 -22.46
CA ASN A 4 27.56 -13.28 -22.42
C ASN A 4 26.83 -12.58 -21.27
N LEU A 5 26.48 -11.32 -21.53
CA LEU A 5 25.43 -10.61 -20.81
C LEU A 5 24.11 -11.14 -21.38
N CYS A 6 23.50 -12.09 -20.68
CA CYS A 6 22.08 -12.39 -20.88
C CYS A 6 21.29 -11.20 -20.34
N GLU A 7 21.06 -10.20 -21.19
CA GLU A 7 20.09 -9.15 -20.96
C GLU A 7 18.71 -9.81 -20.85
N GLY A 8 18.27 -10.02 -19.61
CA GLY A 8 16.90 -10.39 -19.31
C GLY A 8 16.00 -9.26 -19.77
N ASN A 9 15.38 -9.43 -20.92
CA ASN A 9 14.40 -8.51 -21.47
C ASN A 9 13.16 -8.54 -20.55
N LYS A 10 13.15 -7.71 -19.50
CA LYS A 10 11.95 -7.48 -18.68
C LYS A 10 10.94 -6.78 -19.56
N MET A 11 9.94 -7.52 -20.04
CA MET A 11 8.72 -6.92 -20.58
C MET A 11 8.15 -5.98 -19.51
N ASN A 12 8.15 -4.68 -19.79
CA ASN A 12 7.34 -3.74 -19.04
C ASN A 12 5.88 -4.08 -19.36
N GLU A 13 5.23 -4.81 -18.47
CA GLU A 13 3.79 -5.02 -18.55
C GLU A 13 3.11 -3.67 -18.29
N GLU A 14 2.48 -3.10 -19.32
CA GLU A 14 1.63 -1.92 -19.17
C GLU A 14 0.38 -2.30 -18.39
N ILE A 15 0.31 -1.87 -17.14
CA ILE A 15 -0.88 -2.04 -16.31
C ILE A 15 -1.77 -0.81 -16.51
N HIS A 16 -2.84 -0.97 -17.29
CA HIS A 16 -3.91 0.02 -17.39
C HIS A 16 -4.97 -0.24 -16.31
N LEU A 17 -5.02 0.62 -15.29
CA LEU A 17 -6.03 0.56 -14.23
C LEU A 17 -7.09 1.64 -14.46
N ASN A 18 -8.30 1.22 -14.82
CA ASN A 18 -9.48 2.08 -14.79
C ASN A 18 -10.29 1.76 -13.54
N LEU A 19 -10.17 2.62 -12.52
CA LEU A 19 -10.93 2.52 -11.27
C LEU A 19 -11.97 3.62 -11.24
N GLU A 20 -13.24 3.24 -11.14
CA GLU A 20 -14.37 4.16 -11.05
C GLU A 20 -15.19 3.83 -9.80
N CYS A 21 -15.73 4.87 -9.17
CA CYS A 21 -16.57 4.77 -7.99
C CYS A 21 -17.78 5.69 -8.19
N THR A 22 -18.99 5.17 -7.98
CA THR A 22 -20.22 5.98 -7.98
C THR A 22 -20.72 6.16 -6.56
N LEU A 23 -20.64 7.38 -6.06
CA LEU A 23 -21.13 7.75 -4.73
C LEU A 23 -22.51 8.38 -4.84
N LYS A 24 -23.54 7.74 -4.28
CA LYS A 24 -24.91 8.30 -4.23
C LYS A 24 -25.24 8.87 -2.86
N SER A 25 -24.47 8.50 -1.85
CA SER A 25 -24.64 8.90 -0.47
C SER A 25 -23.31 8.99 0.27
N LEU A 26 -23.31 9.63 1.44
CA LEU A 26 -22.14 9.63 2.33
C LEU A 26 -21.78 8.21 2.81
N ALA A 27 -22.78 7.35 3.01
CA ALA A 27 -22.57 5.96 3.40
C ALA A 27 -21.82 5.17 2.30
N ASP A 28 -22.07 5.47 1.03
CA ASP A 28 -21.28 4.89 -0.07
C ASP A 28 -19.82 5.31 0.04
N ALA A 29 -19.56 6.58 0.34
CA ALA A 29 -18.20 7.09 0.49
C ALA A 29 -17.47 6.43 1.66
N GLU A 30 -18.13 6.28 2.81
CA GLU A 30 -17.58 5.59 3.98
C GLU A 30 -17.21 4.15 3.68
N ARG A 31 -18.09 3.42 2.96
CA ARG A 31 -17.84 2.03 2.54
C ARG A 31 -16.64 1.95 1.61
N GLU A 32 -16.62 2.74 0.54
CA GLU A 32 -15.56 2.72 -0.49
C GLU A 32 -14.20 3.14 0.09
N ILE A 33 -14.18 4.14 0.99
CA ILE A 33 -12.96 4.53 1.72
C ILE A 33 -12.50 3.39 2.65
N GLY A 34 -13.43 2.71 3.33
CA GLY A 34 -13.13 1.55 4.15
C GLY A 34 -12.48 0.43 3.35
N GLU A 35 -13.08 0.07 2.21
CA GLU A 35 -12.57 -0.94 1.27
C GLU A 35 -11.17 -0.56 0.75
N LEU A 36 -10.96 0.70 0.35
CA LEU A 36 -9.66 1.17 -0.11
C LEU A 36 -8.59 1.09 0.99
N LYS A 37 -8.92 1.46 2.23
CA LYS A 37 -8.00 1.34 3.38
C LYS A 37 -7.62 -0.12 3.65
N MET A 38 -8.55 -1.06 3.46
CA MET A 38 -8.24 -2.50 3.57
C MET A 38 -7.28 -2.96 2.48
N VAL A 39 -7.48 -2.54 1.23
CA VAL A 39 -6.56 -2.87 0.12
C VAL A 39 -5.17 -2.31 0.38
N VAL A 40 -5.07 -1.04 0.78
CA VAL A 40 -3.78 -0.42 1.15
C VAL A 40 -3.14 -1.16 2.32
N GLY A 41 -3.90 -1.51 3.35
CA GLY A 41 -3.41 -2.31 4.48
C GLY A 41 -2.86 -3.68 4.06
N LEU A 42 -3.55 -4.37 3.14
CA LEU A 42 -3.09 -5.64 2.58
C LEU A 42 -1.81 -5.47 1.74
N MET A 43 -1.72 -4.42 0.92
CA MET A 43 -0.52 -4.11 0.16
C MET A 43 0.66 -3.83 1.09
N LEU A 44 0.45 -3.00 2.12
CA LEU A 44 1.45 -2.74 3.15
C LEU A 44 1.87 -4.04 3.84
N ALA A 45 0.95 -4.90 4.25
CA ALA A 45 1.26 -6.15 4.94
C ALA A 45 2.17 -7.10 4.13
N LYS A 46 2.14 -7.02 2.79
CA LYS A 46 2.98 -7.82 1.90
C LYS A 46 4.40 -7.28 1.69
N LEU A 47 4.65 -6.03 2.07
CA LEU A 47 5.99 -5.43 1.96
C LEU A 47 6.93 -6.00 3.04
N PRO A 48 8.25 -6.04 2.77
CA PRO A 48 9.27 -6.27 3.80
C PRO A 48 9.15 -5.28 4.97
N THR A 49 9.52 -5.70 6.18
CA THR A 49 9.37 -4.89 7.39
C THR A 49 10.00 -3.50 7.29
N ASN A 50 11.22 -3.40 6.75
CA ASN A 50 11.92 -2.12 6.55
C ASN A 50 11.17 -1.19 5.57
N GLU A 51 10.56 -1.73 4.53
CA GLU A 51 9.78 -0.95 3.56
C GLU A 51 8.45 -0.49 4.17
N ARG A 52 7.81 -1.34 4.97
CA ARG A 52 6.61 -0.95 5.74
C ARG A 52 6.90 0.19 6.70
N GLU A 53 8.01 0.13 7.44
CA GLU A 53 8.45 1.20 8.34
C GLU A 53 8.71 2.52 7.61
N ALA A 54 9.32 2.46 6.42
CA ALA A 54 9.56 3.64 5.59
C ALA A 54 8.25 4.34 5.21
N VAL A 55 7.25 3.60 4.72
CA VAL A 55 5.93 4.16 4.37
C VAL A 55 5.24 4.79 5.60
N ILE A 56 5.32 4.13 6.76
CA ILE A 56 4.71 4.67 7.98
C ILE A 56 5.41 5.95 8.44
N ASN A 57 6.74 6.03 8.32
CA ASN A 57 7.48 7.23 8.65
C ASN A 57 7.19 8.39 7.68
N GLU A 58 6.99 8.11 6.39
CA GLU A 58 6.53 9.10 5.41
C GLU A 58 5.14 9.65 5.75
N LEU A 59 4.20 8.78 6.17
CA LEU A 59 2.89 9.24 6.64
C LEU A 59 3.01 10.21 7.82
N ARG A 60 3.94 9.98 8.74
CA ARG A 60 4.22 10.92 9.85
C ARG A 60 4.78 12.24 9.35
N SER A 61 5.75 12.21 8.42
CA SER A 61 6.40 13.42 7.90
C SER A 61 5.44 14.28 7.07
N TRP A 62 4.44 13.68 6.43
CA TRP A 62 3.39 14.36 5.69
C TRP A 62 2.27 14.95 6.57
N GLY A 63 2.37 14.79 7.90
CA GLY A 63 1.40 15.35 8.85
C GLY A 63 0.18 14.45 9.12
N PHE A 64 0.29 13.14 8.89
CA PHE A 64 -0.76 12.16 9.20
C PHE A 64 -0.37 11.18 10.33
N PRO A 65 0.01 11.68 11.53
CA PRO A 65 0.52 10.82 12.61
C PRO A 65 -0.52 9.81 13.12
N GLU A 66 -1.81 10.14 13.10
CA GLU A 66 -2.87 9.22 13.51
C GLU A 66 -3.01 8.03 12.54
N LYS A 67 -2.88 8.29 11.24
CA LYS A 67 -2.90 7.23 10.21
C LYS A 67 -1.65 6.37 10.27
N ALA A 68 -0.49 6.98 10.51
CA ALA A 68 0.73 6.23 10.78
C ALA A 68 0.55 5.27 11.98
N ASN A 69 -0.08 5.73 13.06
CA ASN A 69 -0.39 4.87 14.22
C ASN A 69 -1.44 3.79 13.91
N GLU A 70 -2.41 4.08 13.05
CA GLU A 70 -3.39 3.10 12.56
C GLU A 70 -2.69 1.99 11.76
N PHE A 71 -1.73 2.35 10.89
CA PHE A 71 -0.99 1.39 10.07
C PHE A 71 0.20 0.72 10.80
N ASP A 72 0.64 1.24 11.95
CA ASP A 72 1.72 0.64 12.76
C ASP A 72 1.46 -0.83 13.11
N GLN A 73 0.20 -1.23 13.23
CA GLN A 73 -0.21 -2.62 13.46
C GLN A 73 0.28 -3.60 12.37
N PHE A 74 0.59 -3.11 11.17
CA PHE A 74 1.11 -3.93 10.08
C PHE A 74 2.62 -4.16 10.20
N VAL A 75 3.35 -3.34 10.96
CA VAL A 75 4.78 -3.52 11.28
C VAL A 75 4.95 -4.21 12.63
N HIS A 76 4.17 -3.77 13.62
CA HIS A 76 4.17 -4.26 15.00
C HIS A 76 2.80 -4.86 15.33
N PRO A 77 2.53 -6.14 14.96
CA PRO A 77 1.28 -6.79 15.27
C PRO A 77 1.04 -6.77 16.77
N ARG A 78 -0.07 -6.15 17.18
CA ARG A 78 -0.47 -6.19 18.59
C ARG A 78 -1.05 -7.58 18.89
N PRO A 79 -0.76 -8.15 20.08
CA PRO A 79 -1.39 -9.41 20.48
C PRO A 79 -2.92 -9.26 20.45
N ALA A 80 -3.61 -10.32 20.01
CA ALA A 80 -5.07 -10.35 20.06
C ALA A 80 -5.53 -10.15 21.51
N ARG A 81 -6.51 -9.25 21.70
CA ARG A 81 -7.15 -9.01 22.99
C ARG A 81 -8.14 -10.11 23.34
#